data_AF-A0A6N9A251-F1
#
_entry.id   AF-A0A6N9A251-F1
#
_cell.length_a   1.000
_cell.length_b   1.000
_cell.length_c   1.000
_cell.angle_alpha   90.00
_cell.angle_beta   90.00
_cell.angle_gamma   90.00
#
_symmetry.space_group_name_H-M   'P 1'
#
loop_
_entity.id
_entity.type
_entity.pdbx_description
1 polymer ?
#
loop_
_entity_poly.entity_id
_entity_poly.type
_entity_poly.pdbx_seq_one_letter_code
_entity_poly.pdbx_strand_id
1 'polypeptide(L)'
;MSRVRRIGMFLLGAGAVAAVAALVIRSQVESNRRELFSGNAFRRLAALGHMAGEPASVGSVSVLRDFCAWEPKRVLRKRGAAILTRMEDELLRKAEAD
;
A
#
# COMPACT_ATOMS: atom_id res chain seq x y z
N MET A 1 -12.39 -19.83 39.98
CA MET A 1 -11.40 -18.82 39.52
C MET A 1 -10.60 -19.40 38.34
N SER A 2 -10.52 -18.85 37.14
CA SER A 2 -11.15 -17.69 36.49
C SER A 2 -10.86 -17.85 34.97
N ARG A 3 -11.73 -18.56 34.25
CA ARG A 3 -11.72 -18.70 32.78
C ARG A 3 -11.76 -17.32 32.07
N VAL A 4 -12.31 -16.33 32.77
CA VAL A 4 -12.37 -14.90 32.47
C VAL A 4 -10.98 -14.27 32.23
N ARG A 5 -9.92 -14.75 32.89
CA ARG A 5 -8.58 -14.14 32.81
C ARG A 5 -7.86 -14.43 31.48
N ARG A 6 -8.18 -15.57 30.83
CA ARG A 6 -7.66 -15.90 29.49
C ARG A 6 -8.36 -15.11 28.39
N ILE A 7 -9.67 -14.92 28.51
CA ILE A 7 -10.48 -14.16 27.54
C ILE A 7 -10.05 -12.69 27.52
N GLY A 8 -9.77 -12.10 28.68
CA GLY A 8 -9.24 -10.73 28.76
C GLY A 8 -7.88 -10.54 28.07
N MET A 9 -7.02 -11.57 28.07
CA MET A 9 -5.70 -11.50 27.45
C MET A 9 -5.75 -11.66 25.91
N PHE A 10 -6.65 -12.50 25.38
CA PHE A 10 -6.89 -12.59 23.93
C PHE A 10 -7.51 -11.31 23.36
N LEU A 11 -8.44 -10.68 24.09
CA LEU A 11 -9.04 -9.41 23.68
C LEU A 11 -8.02 -8.26 23.68
N LEU A 12 -7.11 -8.24 24.67
CA LEU A 12 -6.00 -7.26 24.71
C LEU A 12 -4.97 -7.50 23.60
N GLY A 13 -4.64 -8.75 23.31
CA GLY A 13 -3.70 -9.10 22.22
C GLY A 13 -4.25 -8.75 20.82
N ALA A 14 -5.54 -9.02 20.57
CA ALA A 14 -6.19 -8.70 19.30
C ALA A 14 -6.27 -7.18 19.06
N GLY A 15 -6.56 -6.39 20.10
CA GLY A 15 -6.59 -4.93 20.02
C GLY A 15 -5.21 -4.33 19.69
N ALA A 16 -4.14 -4.88 20.28
CA ALA A 16 -2.77 -4.44 20.01
C ALA A 16 -2.34 -4.74 18.56
N VAL A 17 -2.67 -5.93 18.01
CA VAL A 17 -2.35 -6.28 16.62
C VAL A 17 -3.12 -5.40 15.63
N ALA A 18 -4.40 -5.13 15.86
CA ALA A 18 -5.19 -4.25 15.01
C ALA A 18 -4.68 -2.79 15.02
N ALA A 19 -4.27 -2.29 16.19
CA ALA A 19 -3.68 -0.95 16.32
C ALA A 19 -2.32 -0.85 15.63
N VAL A 20 -1.47 -1.87 15.76
CA VAL A 20 -0.18 -1.95 15.05
C VAL A 20 -0.41 -2.06 13.54
N ALA A 21 -1.37 -2.87 13.08
CA ALA A 21 -1.73 -2.94 11.66
C ALA A 21 -2.23 -1.59 11.12
N ALA A 22 -3.09 -0.88 11.84
CA ALA A 22 -3.55 0.45 11.46
C ALA A 22 -2.40 1.48 11.44
N LEU A 23 -1.45 1.41 12.39
CA LEU A 23 -0.27 2.26 12.42
C LEU A 23 0.74 1.93 11.32
N VAL A 24 0.91 0.67 10.95
CA VAL A 24 1.76 0.23 9.82
C VAL A 24 1.12 0.66 8.49
N ILE A 25 -0.20 0.52 8.35
CA ILE A 25 -0.95 1.06 7.19
C ILE A 25 -0.78 2.59 7.14
N ARG A 26 -0.85 3.28 8.28
CA ARG A 26 -0.74 4.75 8.33
C ARG A 26 0.70 5.24 8.13
N SER A 27 1.71 4.52 8.61
CA SER A 27 3.12 4.92 8.50
C SER A 27 3.71 4.63 7.11
N GLN A 28 3.30 3.53 6.47
CA GLN A 28 3.69 3.25 5.08
C GLN A 28 3.10 4.27 4.09
N VAL A 29 1.94 4.82 4.42
CA VAL A 29 1.24 5.81 3.60
C VAL A 29 1.87 7.20 3.70
N GLU A 30 2.48 7.60 4.81
CA GLU A 30 2.95 8.99 5.00
C GLU A 30 4.33 9.28 4.39
N SER A 31 5.28 8.32 4.41
CA SER A 31 6.64 8.56 3.90
C SER A 31 6.70 8.43 2.37
N ASN A 32 6.08 7.38 1.79
CA ASN A 32 6.09 7.16 0.33
C ASN A 32 5.08 8.04 -0.44
N ARG A 33 4.00 8.55 0.17
CA ARG A 33 3.06 9.46 -0.52
C ARG A 33 3.69 10.82 -0.84
N ARG A 34 4.62 11.33 -0.02
CA ARG A 34 5.13 12.70 -0.17
C ARG A 34 5.84 12.95 -1.50
N GLU A 35 6.45 11.93 -2.09
CA GLU A 35 7.11 12.05 -3.39
C GLU A 35 6.16 11.77 -4.57
N LEU A 36 5.31 10.74 -4.46
CA LEU A 36 4.29 10.38 -5.47
C LEU A 36 3.25 11.48 -5.68
N PHE A 37 2.89 12.22 -4.63
CA PHE A 37 1.92 13.31 -4.68
C PHE A 37 2.57 14.69 -4.62
N SER A 38 3.87 14.78 -4.91
CA SER A 38 4.58 16.06 -4.93
C SER A 38 4.12 16.94 -6.10
N GLY A 39 4.13 18.27 -5.91
CA GLY A 39 3.85 19.23 -7.00
C GLY A 39 4.85 19.12 -8.17
N ASN A 40 6.04 18.57 -7.94
CA ASN A 40 7.08 18.41 -8.95
C ASN A 40 6.96 17.08 -9.72
N ALA A 41 6.71 17.16 -11.02
CA ALA A 41 6.53 15.99 -11.88
C ALA A 41 7.76 15.06 -11.97
N PHE A 42 8.98 15.56 -11.79
CA PHE A 42 10.19 14.72 -11.79
C PHE A 42 10.27 13.84 -10.54
N ARG A 43 9.89 14.38 -9.38
CA ARG A 43 9.83 13.59 -8.14
C ARG A 43 8.79 12.49 -8.23
N ARG A 44 7.62 12.79 -8.83
CA ARG A 44 6.59 11.78 -9.11
C ARG A 44 7.08 10.69 -10.07
N LEU A 45 7.82 11.07 -11.12
CA LEU A 45 8.41 10.10 -12.05
C LEU A 45 9.46 9.22 -11.36
N ALA A 46 10.32 9.80 -10.52
CA ALA A 46 11.30 9.06 -9.75
C ALA A 46 10.63 8.06 -8.80
N ALA A 47 9.57 8.49 -8.12
CA ALA A 47 8.79 7.63 -7.24
C ALA A 47 8.07 6.50 -8.00
N LEU A 48 7.52 6.76 -9.20
CA LEU A 48 7.04 5.70 -10.10
C LEU A 48 8.16 4.75 -10.53
N GLY A 49 9.37 5.27 -10.75
CA GLY A 49 10.56 4.48 -11.06
C GLY A 49 10.92 3.52 -9.92
N HIS A 50 10.91 4.01 -8.68
CA HIS A 50 11.12 3.19 -7.50
C HIS A 50 10.03 2.12 -7.35
N MET A 51 8.76 2.50 -7.44
CA MET A 51 7.63 1.57 -7.35
C MET A 51 7.65 0.47 -8.42
N ALA A 52 8.18 0.75 -9.61
CA ALA A 52 8.25 -0.25 -10.67
C ALA A 52 9.15 -1.45 -10.31
N GLY A 53 10.16 -1.24 -9.45
CA GLY A 53 11.08 -2.29 -9.00
C GLY A 53 10.62 -3.05 -7.76
N GLU A 54 9.60 -2.57 -7.06
CA GLU A 54 9.13 -3.18 -5.82
C GLU A 54 8.24 -4.42 -6.07
N PRO A 55 8.23 -5.39 -5.14
CA PRO A 55 7.31 -6.51 -5.19
C PRO A 55 5.86 -6.05 -5.04
N ALA A 56 4.92 -6.79 -5.64
CA ALA A 56 3.52 -6.42 -5.56
C ALA A 56 2.99 -6.62 -4.15
N SER A 57 2.32 -5.59 -3.63
CA SER A 57 1.60 -5.61 -2.36
C SER A 57 0.24 -4.92 -2.52
N VAL A 58 -0.75 -5.31 -1.71
CA VAL A 58 -2.08 -4.67 -1.71
C VAL A 58 -1.98 -3.17 -1.42
N GLY A 59 -1.05 -2.77 -0.54
CA GLY A 59 -0.79 -1.36 -0.23
C GLY A 59 -0.25 -0.59 -1.44
N SER A 60 0.72 -1.14 -2.17
CA SER A 60 1.29 -0.53 -3.38
C SER A 60 0.24 -0.36 -4.47
N VAL A 61 -0.62 -1.36 -4.68
CA VAL A 61 -1.74 -1.31 -5.63
C VAL A 61 -2.72 -0.20 -5.27
N SER A 62 -3.11 -0.10 -4.00
CA SER A 62 -4.02 0.95 -3.52
C SER A 62 -3.45 2.35 -3.78
N VAL A 63 -2.18 2.58 -3.44
CA VAL A 63 -1.50 3.85 -3.65
C VAL A 63 -1.39 4.21 -5.14
N LEU A 64 -1.10 3.25 -6.02
CA LEU A 64 -1.03 3.48 -7.47
C LEU A 64 -2.40 3.81 -8.07
N ARG A 65 -3.48 3.20 -7.54
CA ARG A 65 -4.86 3.54 -7.94
C ARG A 65 -5.20 4.98 -7.57
N ASP A 66 -4.89 5.39 -6.34
CA ASP A 66 -5.04 6.78 -5.88
C ASP A 66 -4.22 7.75 -6.76
N PHE A 67 -2.97 7.39 -7.06
CA PHE A 67 -2.09 8.18 -7.92
C PHE A 67 -2.69 8.37 -9.32
N CYS A 68 -3.22 7.31 -9.93
CA CYS A 68 -3.81 7.38 -11.26
C CYS A 68 -5.09 8.24 -11.29
N ALA A 69 -5.89 8.21 -10.23
CA ALA A 69 -7.08 9.05 -10.12
C ALA A 69 -6.72 10.54 -9.96
N TRP A 70 -5.64 10.83 -9.23
CA TRP A 70 -5.22 12.20 -8.91
C TRP A 70 -4.30 12.85 -9.96
N GLU A 71 -3.46 12.10 -10.67
CA GLU A 71 -2.41 12.67 -11.54
C GLU A 71 -2.99 13.43 -12.75
N PRO A 72 -2.69 14.74 -12.89
CA PRO A 72 -3.16 15.54 -14.03
C PRO A 72 -2.43 15.22 -15.33
N LYS A 73 -1.15 14.80 -15.29
CA LYS A 73 -0.36 14.55 -16.49
C LYS A 73 -0.63 13.16 -17.05
N ARG A 74 -1.27 13.11 -18.23
CA ARG A 74 -1.62 11.85 -18.94
C ARG A 74 -0.44 10.87 -19.08
N VAL A 75 0.77 11.35 -19.34
CA VAL A 75 1.96 10.51 -19.49
C VAL A 75 2.30 9.77 -18.20
N LEU A 76 2.32 10.48 -17.06
CA LEU A 76 2.61 9.89 -15.76
C LEU A 76 1.49 8.95 -15.32
N ARG A 77 0.22 9.32 -15.56
CA ARG A 77 -0.93 8.45 -15.29
C ARG A 77 -0.86 7.14 -16.06
N LYS A 78 -0.53 7.17 -17.36
CA LYS A 78 -0.34 5.95 -18.16
C LYS A 78 0.78 5.07 -17.61
N ARG A 79 1.90 5.66 -17.20
CA ARG A 79 3.01 4.92 -16.58
C ARG A 79 2.59 4.28 -15.25
N GLY A 80 1.91 5.02 -14.38
CA GLY A 80 1.37 4.50 -13.12
C GLY A 80 0.39 3.36 -13.33
N ALA A 81 -0.51 3.48 -14.31
CA ALA A 81 -1.45 2.42 -14.66
C ALA A 81 -0.77 1.14 -15.16
N ALA A 82 0.30 1.26 -15.95
CA ALA A 82 1.07 0.09 -16.39
C ALA A 82 1.73 -0.66 -15.23
N ILE A 83 2.26 0.07 -14.24
CA ILE A 83 2.83 -0.53 -13.02
C ILE A 83 1.72 -1.18 -12.18
N LEU A 84 0.56 -0.50 -12.04
CA LEU A 84 -0.60 -1.00 -11.33
C LEU A 84 -1.06 -2.35 -11.90
N THR A 85 -1.26 -2.45 -13.21
CA THR A 85 -1.68 -3.71 -13.87
C THR A 85 -0.70 -4.84 -13.61
N ARG A 86 0.61 -4.60 -13.76
CA ARG A 86 1.64 -5.61 -13.46
C ARG A 86 1.57 -6.09 -12.00
N MET A 87 1.33 -5.18 -11.06
CA MET A 87 1.21 -5.55 -9.65
C MET A 87 -0.10 -6.30 -9.35
N GLU A 88 -1.22 -5.90 -9.95
CA GLU A 88 -2.49 -6.63 -9.83
C GLU A 88 -2.36 -8.06 -10.37
N ASP A 89 -1.72 -8.24 -11.52
CA ASP A 89 -1.46 -9.56 -12.11
C ASP A 89 -0.55 -10.44 -11.23
N GLU A 90 0.44 -9.85 -10.55
CA GLU A 90 1.31 -10.58 -9.64
C GLU A 90 0.57 -11.01 -8.38
N LEU A 91 -0.29 -10.16 -7.82
CA LEU A 91 -1.10 -10.52 -6.67
C LEU A 91 -2.12 -11.61 -7.01
N LEU A 92 -2.74 -11.54 -8.20
CA LEU A 92 -3.65 -12.57 -8.69
C LEU A 92 -2.92 -13.92 -8.79
N ARG A 93 -1.74 -13.94 -9.42
CA ARG A 93 -0.92 -15.16 -9.54
C ARG A 93 -0.49 -15.73 -8.20
N LYS A 94 -0.20 -14.88 -7.20
CA LYS A 94 0.11 -15.33 -5.84
C LYS A 94 -1.12 -15.96 -5.17
N ALA A 95 -2.29 -15.34 -5.31
CA ALA A 95 -3.53 -15.84 -4.73
C ALA A 95 -4.00 -17.17 -5.35
N GLU A 96 -3.66 -17.45 -6.60
CA GLU A 96 -3.94 -18.74 -7.27
C GLU A 96 -2.97 -19.86 -6.85
N ALA A 97 -1.80 -19.50 -6.31
CA ALA A 97 -0.77 -20.43 -5.89
C ALA A 97 -0.88 -20.85 -4.40
N ASP A 98 -1.69 -20.13 -3.62
CA ASP A 98 -2.00 -20.37 -2.20
C ASP A 98 -3.29 -21.21 -2.03
#